data_AF-E2NN71-F1
#
_entry.id   AF-E2NN71-F1
#
_cell.length_a   1.000
_cell.length_b   1.000
_cell.length_c   1.000
_cell.angle_alpha   90.00
_cell.angle_beta   90.00
_cell.angle_gamma   90.00
#
_symmetry.space_group_name_H-M   'P 1'
#
loop_
_entity.id
_entity.type
_entity.pdbx_description
1 polymer ?
#
loop_
_entity_poly.entity_id
_entity_poly.type
_entity_poly.pdbx_seq_one_letter_code
_entity_poly.pdbx_strand_id
1 'polypeptide(L)' 'MAHTTEKIIDKIKELKGTVLPSGKLILFGSQARRDATTDSDWDMLLLLDKEKIAPSDFDTYAYPFVDWGGTLESISA' A
#
# COMPACT_ATOMS: atom_id res chain seq x y z
N MET A 1 -14.44 -12.89 4.06
CA MET A 1 -14.11 -13.42 2.71
C MET A 1 -12.60 -13.40 2.58
N ALA A 2 -11.93 -14.48 2.16
CA ALA A 2 -10.48 -14.43 1.98
C ALA A 2 -10.12 -13.46 0.84
N HIS A 3 -9.28 -12.47 1.13
CA HIS A 3 -8.70 -11.61 0.11
C HIS A 3 -7.57 -12.37 -0.56
N THR A 4 -7.65 -12.55 -1.88
CA THR A 4 -6.53 -13.12 -2.64
C THR A 4 -5.48 -12.04 -2.87
N THR A 5 -4.22 -12.45 -3.01
CA THR A 5 -3.09 -11.56 -3.37
C THR A 5 -3.43 -10.68 -4.58
N GLU A 6 -4.08 -11.24 -5.60
CA GLU A 6 -4.52 -10.51 -6.79
C GLU A 6 -5.51 -9.39 -6.46
N LYS A 7 -6.52 -9.65 -5.62
CA LYS A 7 -7.49 -8.64 -5.19
C LYS A 7 -6.83 -7.51 -4.38
N ILE A 8 -5.85 -7.86 -3.55
CA ILE A 8 -5.08 -6.87 -2.77
C ILE A 8 -4.28 -5.98 -3.72
N ILE A 9 -3.56 -6.57 -4.68
CA ILE A 9 -2.78 -5.84 -5.68
C ILE A 9 -3.67 -4.91 -6.51
N ASP A 10 -4.85 -5.37 -6.92
CA ASP A 10 -5.76 -4.54 -7.72
C ASP A 10 -6.31 -3.37 -6.91
N LYS A 11 -6.59 -3.57 -5.62
CA LYS A 11 -7.01 -2.46 -4.74
C LYS A 11 -5.88 -1.47 -4.47
N ILE A 12 -4.64 -1.95 -4.31
CA ILE A 12 -3.43 -1.10 -4.24
C ILE A 12 -3.29 -0.24 -5.50
N LYS A 13 -3.49 -0.82 -6.70
CA LYS A 13 -3.42 -0.07 -7.96
C LYS A 13 -4.50 0.99 -8.06
N GLU A 14 -5.73 0.66 -7.66
CA GLU A 14 -6.86 1.60 -7.62
C GLU A 14 -6.53 2.77 -6.69
N LEU A 15 -6.14 2.48 -5.45
CA LEU A 15 -5.82 3.49 -4.44
C LEU A 15 -4.63 4.35 -4.86
N LYS A 16 -3.59 3.76 -5.46
CA LYS A 16 -2.49 4.49 -6.09
C LYS A 16 -3.00 5.46 -7.15
N GLY A 17 -3.93 5.03 -8.01
CA GLY A 17 -4.51 5.87 -9.05
C GLY A 17 -5.22 7.10 -8.49
N THR A 18 -5.90 6.96 -7.35
CA THR A 18 -6.60 8.06 -6.67
C THR A 18 -5.66 8.97 -5.89
N VAL A 19 -4.76 8.39 -5.09
CA VAL A 19 -3.97 9.12 -4.10
C VAL A 19 -2.65 9.63 -4.67
N LEU A 20 -2.02 8.86 -5.57
CA LEU A 20 -0.70 9.15 -6.14
C LEU A 20 -0.72 8.97 -7.67
N PRO A 21 -1.49 9.77 -8.42
CA PRO A 21 -1.67 9.59 -9.86
C PRO A 21 -0.36 9.74 -10.64
N SER A 22 0.45 10.75 -10.34
CA SER A 22 1.71 11.04 -11.03
C SER A 22 2.94 10.37 -10.40
N GLY A 23 2.88 9.97 -9.13
CA GLY A 23 4.00 9.32 -8.44
C GLY A 23 4.16 7.84 -8.78
N LYS A 24 5.19 7.23 -8.23
CA LYS A 24 5.46 5.79 -8.36
C LYS A 24 5.20 5.09 -7.04
N LEU A 25 4.71 3.86 -7.14
CA LEU A 25 4.53 2.97 -6.02
C LEU A 25 5.32 1.70 -6.32
N ILE A 26 6.19 1.31 -5.39
CA ILE A 26 7.03 0.13 -5.52
C ILE A 26 6.68 -0.82 -4.38
N LEU A 27 6.35 -2.06 -4.72
CA LEU A 27 6.19 -3.12 -3.73
C LEU A 27 7.58 -3.54 -3.22
N PHE A 28 7.71 -3.67 -1.91
CA PHE A 28 8.94 -4.11 -1.25
C PHE A 28 8.65 -5.30 -0.34
N GLY A 29 9.65 -5.71 0.43
CA GLY A 29 9.46 -6.74 1.45
C GLY A 29 9.20 -8.12 0.88
N SER A 30 8.52 -8.95 1.68
CA SER A 30 8.37 -10.38 1.36
C SER A 30 7.45 -10.65 0.16
N GLN A 31 6.44 -9.81 -0.01
CA GLN A 31 5.53 -9.88 -1.17
C GLN A 31 6.28 -9.63 -2.49
N ALA A 32 7.23 -8.68 -2.49
CA ALA A 32 8.06 -8.43 -3.67
C ALA A 32 9.05 -9.58 -3.96
N ARG A 33 9.58 -10.22 -2.92
CA ARG A 33 10.55 -11.32 -3.03
C ARG A 33 9.92 -12.70 -3.25
N ARG A 34 8.59 -12.81 -3.11
CA ARG A 34 7.84 -14.08 -3.19
C ARG A 34 8.17 -15.06 -2.06
N ASP A 35 8.56 -14.54 -0.90
CA ASP A 35 8.78 -15.31 0.34
C ASP A 35 7.76 -14.94 1.43
N ALA A 36 6.64 -14.29 1.05
CA ALA A 36 5.55 -13.93 1.95
C ALA A 36 4.75 -15.15 2.46
N THR A 37 4.37 -15.09 3.73
CA THR A 37 3.42 -15.99 4.39
C THR A 37 2.03 -15.36 4.45
N THR A 38 1.03 -16.10 4.96
CA THR A 38 -0.33 -15.58 5.16
C THR A 38 -0.39 -14.39 6.11
N ASP A 39 0.58 -14.28 7.02
CA ASP A 39 0.62 -13.26 8.07
C ASP A 39 1.62 -12.14 7.72
N SER A 40 2.13 -12.13 6.48
CA SER A 40 3.09 -11.11 6.04
C SER A 40 2.40 -9.79 5.70
N ASP A 41 2.96 -8.71 6.23
CA ASP A 41 2.60 -7.34 5.88
C ASP A 41 2.88 -7.02 4.40
N TRP A 42 2.27 -5.91 3.95
CA TRP A 42 2.49 -5.36 2.62
C TRP A 42 3.37 -4.11 2.70
N ASP A 43 4.67 -4.29 2.41
CA ASP A 43 5.63 -3.19 2.39
C ASP A 43 5.60 -2.41 1.07
N MET A 44 5.53 -1.08 1.16
CA MET A 44 5.35 -0.21 0.00
C MET A 44 6.24 1.04 0.09
N LEU A 45 6.92 1.37 -1.02
CA LEU A 45 7.68 2.61 -1.18
C LEU A 45 6.96 3.53 -2.18
N LEU A 46 6.56 4.71 -1.69
CA LEU A 46 5.93 5.75 -2.51
C LEU A 46 6.98 6.78 -2.90
N LEU A 47 7.14 7.03 -4.19
CA LEU A 47 8.02 8.06 -4.74
C LEU A 47 7.17 9.20 -5.28
N LEU A 48 7.30 10.36 -4.65
CA LEU A 48 6.58 11.58 -4.99
C LEU A 48 7.47 12.42 -5.90
N ASP A 49 6.86 13.07 -6.89
CA ASP A 49 7.57 13.98 -7.79
C ASP A 49 7.78 15.34 -7.10
N LYS A 50 8.65 15.35 -6.09
CA LYS A 50 9.00 16.53 -5.30
C LYS A 50 10.40 16.39 -4.71
N GLU A 51 11.04 17.53 -4.46
CA GLU A 51 12.43 17.60 -3.99
C GLU A 51 12.60 17.16 -2.53
N LYS A 52 11.64 17.49 -1.65
CA LYS A 52 11.72 17.23 -0.21
C LYS A 52 10.39 16.78 0.34
N ILE A 53 10.39 15.69 1.09
CA ILE A 53 9.21 15.19 1.82
C ILE A 53 8.93 16.07 3.04
N ALA A 54 7.66 16.39 3.24
CA ALA A 54 7.12 17.05 4.42
C ALA A 54 6.29 16.03 5.23
N PRO A 55 6.16 16.18 6.57
CA PRO A 55 5.35 15.29 7.38
C PRO A 55 3.91 15.12 6.87
N SER A 56 3.27 16.19 6.37
CA SER A 56 1.91 16.16 5.81
C SER A 56 1.76 15.31 4.54
N ASP A 57 2.87 14.98 3.86
CA ASP A 57 2.84 14.05 2.74
C ASP A 57 2.49 12.64 3.19
N PHE A 58 2.80 12.27 4.44
CA PHE A 58 2.39 10.99 4.98
C PHE A 58 0.86 10.90 5.00
N ASP A 59 0.19 11.88 5.62
CA ASP A 59 -1.27 11.91 5.72
C ASP A 59 -1.94 11.94 4.33
N THR A 60 -1.32 12.65 3.39
CA THR A 60 -1.86 12.81 2.03
C THR A 60 -1.69 11.54 1.20
N TYR A 61 -0.50 10.93 1.23
CA TYR A 61 -0.12 9.90 0.25
C TYR A 61 0.01 8.50 0.83
N ALA A 62 0.51 8.36 2.05
CA ALA A 62 0.80 7.06 2.66
C ALA A 62 -0.33 6.56 3.57
N TYR A 63 -0.91 7.45 4.38
CA TYR A 63 -1.93 7.11 5.35
C TYR A 63 -3.16 6.42 4.74
N PRO A 64 -3.66 6.77 3.54
CA PRO A 64 -4.75 6.03 2.92
C PRO A 64 -4.47 4.53 2.73
N PHE A 65 -3.21 4.14 2.48
CA PHE A 65 -2.82 2.73 2.38
C PHE A 65 -2.77 2.05 3.75
N VAL A 66 -2.27 2.76 4.77
CA VAL A 66 -2.20 2.28 6.16
C VAL A 66 -3.60 2.07 6.73
N ASP A 67 -4.47 3.06 6.59
CA ASP A 67 -5.86 2.99 7.03
C ASP A 67 -6.59 1.83 6.36
N TRP A 68 -6.47 1.71 5.04
CA TRP A 68 -7.05 0.58 4.33
C TRP A 68 -6.51 -0.76 4.82
N GLY A 69 -5.19 -0.89 5.03
CA GLY A 69 -4.57 -2.09 5.60
C GLY A 69 -5.17 -2.46 6.97
N GLY A 70 -5.31 -1.48 7.87
CA GLY A 70 -5.97 -1.69 9.17
C GLY A 70 -7.44 -2.10 9.06
N THR A 71 -8.18 -1.57 8.06
CA THR A 71 -9.56 -2.02 7.83
C THR A 71 -9.61 -3.50 7.41
N LEU A 72 -8.65 -3.98 6.61
CA LEU A 72 -8.57 -5.39 6.20
C LEU A 72 -8.35 -6.33 7.38
N GLU A 73 -7.49 -5.94 8.32
CA GLU A 73 -7.28 -6.71 9.55
C GLU A 73 -8.57 -6.78 10.38
N SER A 74 -9.25 -5.65 10.54
CA SER A 74 -10.47 -5.56 11.38
C SER A 74 -11.65 -6.41 10.88
N ILE A 75 -11.75 -6.65 9.56
CA ILE A 75 -12.79 -7.49 8.95
C ILE A 75 -12.39 -8.97 8.83
N SER A 76 -11.14 -9.29 9.16
CA SER A 76 -10.59 -10.64 9.11
C SER A 76 -10.50 -11.31 10.49
N ALA A 77 -10.62 -10.52 11.57
CA ALA A 77 -10.78 -10.96 12.95
C ALA A 77 -12.22 -11.37 13.28
#